data_AF-A0A2G5EVA9-F1
#
_entry.id   AF-A0A2G5EVA9-F1
#
_cell.length_a   1.000
_cell.length_b   1.000
_cell.length_c   1.000
_cell.angle_alpha   90.00
_cell.angle_beta   90.00
_cell.angle_gamma   90.00
#
_symmetry.space_group_name_H-M   'P 1'
#
loop_
_entity.id
_entity.type
_entity.pdbx_description
1 polymer ?
#
loop_
_entity_poly.entity_id
_entity_poly.type
_entity_poly.pdbx_seq_one_letter_code
_entity_poly.pdbx_strand_id
1 'polypeptide(L)'
;MLSIERSKLEQKSSRKPLQPKNFNSNDDENFQKKKKPIQRQKWFEISLVEDCNKENHDQPISSFVKKIEPFDSSLAEELNVIRKRLERLRLEKEKTEKLLKERDLVLEIGLKEIEKRGELQKKVEMEIENVLRLKVLKSSCQRTPAIQSLREREEEKKNKEAELLVNMIRNLLLYMVLYDLL
;
A
#
# COMPACT_ATOMS: atom_id res chain seq x y z
N MET A 1 34.20 22.28 3.38
CA MET A 1 33.66 21.52 2.22
C MET A 1 34.38 20.19 2.17
N LEU A 2 33.86 19.17 2.86
CA LEU A 2 34.44 17.83 2.88
C LEU A 2 33.54 16.90 2.05
N SER A 3 34.10 16.38 0.96
CA SER A 3 33.45 15.49 0.02
C SER A 3 33.20 14.13 0.66
N ILE A 4 31.93 13.72 0.76
CA ILE A 4 31.55 12.37 1.19
C ILE A 4 31.49 11.48 -0.04
N GLU A 5 32.45 10.58 -0.10
CA GLU A 5 32.57 9.47 -1.04
C GLU A 5 31.35 8.54 -0.85
N ARG A 6 30.47 8.45 -1.87
CA ARG A 6 29.31 7.55 -1.84
C ARG A 6 29.79 6.13 -2.11
N SER A 7 30.03 5.37 -1.05
CA SER A 7 30.18 3.93 -1.15
C SER A 7 28.88 3.31 -1.65
N LYS A 8 29.02 2.53 -2.72
CA LYS A 8 27.99 1.85 -3.48
C LYS A 8 27.42 0.69 -2.63
N LEU A 9 26.47 1.00 -1.74
CA LEU A 9 25.68 -0.03 -1.06
C LEU A 9 24.58 -0.50 -2.03
N GLU A 10 24.84 -1.65 -2.66
CA GLU A 10 23.88 -2.40 -3.45
C GLU A 10 22.60 -2.63 -2.66
N GLN A 11 21.51 -2.02 -3.14
CA GLN A 11 20.15 -2.36 -2.75
C GLN A 11 19.89 -3.83 -3.11
N LYS A 12 20.00 -4.73 -2.14
CA LYS A 12 19.51 -6.11 -2.27
C LYS A 12 17.99 -6.10 -2.29
N SER A 13 17.40 -5.77 -3.44
CA SER A 13 16.01 -6.08 -3.74
C SER A 13 15.90 -7.57 -4.05
N SER A 14 15.86 -8.40 -3.00
CA SER A 14 15.73 -9.86 -3.13
C SER A 14 14.27 -10.32 -3.28
N ARG A 15 13.36 -9.46 -3.75
CA ARG A 15 11.98 -9.87 -4.04
C ARG A 15 11.85 -10.17 -5.52
N LYS A 16 11.59 -11.45 -5.84
CA LYS A 16 11.17 -11.85 -7.18
C LYS A 16 9.80 -11.21 -7.47
N PRO A 17 9.59 -10.62 -8.66
CA PRO A 17 8.29 -10.09 -9.04
C PRO A 17 7.25 -11.22 -9.06
N LEU A 18 6.04 -10.93 -8.61
CA LEU A 18 4.93 -11.88 -8.64
C LEU A 18 4.65 -12.28 -10.08
N GLN A 19 4.79 -13.58 -10.36
CA GLN A 19 4.43 -14.16 -11.64
C GLN A 19 2.90 -14.24 -11.73
N PRO A 20 2.31 -13.94 -12.91
CA PRO A 20 0.88 -14.13 -13.13
C PRO A 20 0.54 -15.62 -12.97
N LYS A 21 -0.38 -15.93 -12.07
CA LYS A 21 -0.88 -17.29 -11.86
C LYS A 21 -1.83 -17.64 -13.00
N ASN A 22 -1.36 -18.42 -13.98
CA ASN A 22 -2.25 -19.14 -14.88
C ASN A 22 -2.84 -20.31 -14.07
N PHE A 23 -4.14 -20.23 -13.77
CA PHE A 23 -4.87 -21.37 -13.24
C PHE A 23 -4.99 -22.41 -14.35
N ASN A 24 -4.08 -23.38 -14.37
CA ASN A 24 -4.31 -24.64 -15.07
C ASN A 24 -4.82 -25.65 -14.04
N SER A 25 -6.12 -25.88 -14.07
CA SER A 25 -6.80 -26.97 -13.38
C SER A 25 -6.84 -28.19 -14.29
N ASN A 26 -6.02 -29.19 -14.01
CA ASN A 26 -6.30 -30.59 -14.28
C ASN A 26 -6.12 -31.25 -12.90
N ASP A 27 -7.06 -32.01 -12.34
CA ASP A 27 -7.61 -33.29 -12.82
C ASP A 27 -9.13 -33.35 -12.47
N ASP A 28 -10.07 -34.06 -13.08
CA ASP A 28 -10.04 -35.24 -13.94
C ASP A 28 -11.38 -35.35 -14.72
N GLU A 29 -11.31 -36.09 -15.83
CA GLU A 29 -12.36 -36.84 -16.54
C GLU A 29 -13.45 -36.10 -17.38
N ASN A 30 -13.28 -36.32 -18.69
CA ASN A 30 -14.33 -36.50 -19.70
C ASN A 30 -15.09 -35.26 -20.17
N PHE A 31 -14.70 -34.70 -21.32
CA PHE A 31 -15.56 -34.56 -22.51
C PHE A 31 -14.72 -34.05 -23.69
N GLN A 32 -14.50 -34.92 -24.66
CA GLN A 32 -14.03 -34.54 -25.99
C GLN A 32 -14.99 -33.50 -26.61
N LYS A 33 -14.59 -32.22 -26.72
CA LYS A 33 -15.25 -31.29 -27.63
C LYS A 33 -14.24 -30.48 -28.45
N LYS A 34 -14.24 -30.84 -29.73
CA LYS A 34 -13.54 -30.29 -30.89
C LYS A 34 -13.48 -28.76 -30.87
N LYS A 35 -12.28 -28.20 -31.05
CA LYS A 35 -12.07 -26.77 -31.36
C LYS A 35 -12.75 -26.45 -32.70
N LYS A 36 -13.73 -25.54 -32.69
CA LYS A 36 -14.25 -24.94 -33.93
C LYS A 36 -13.27 -23.87 -34.42
N PRO A 37 -13.00 -23.77 -35.74
CA PRO A 37 -12.14 -22.72 -36.24
C PRO A 37 -12.88 -21.37 -36.19
N ILE A 38 -12.11 -20.35 -35.81
CA ILE A 38 -12.47 -18.93 -35.84
C ILE A 38 -12.86 -18.58 -37.29
N GLN A 39 -14.14 -18.37 -37.53
CA GLN A 39 -14.66 -17.89 -38.81
C GLN A 39 -14.32 -16.40 -38.92
N ARG A 40 -13.23 -16.09 -39.62
CA ARG A 40 -12.89 -14.70 -39.98
C ARG A 40 -14.02 -14.14 -40.83
N GLN A 41 -14.67 -13.08 -40.37
CA GLN A 41 -15.64 -12.34 -41.16
C GLN A 41 -14.95 -11.80 -42.41
N LYS A 42 -15.42 -12.27 -43.57
CA LYS A 42 -14.98 -11.83 -44.89
C LYS A 42 -15.46 -10.40 -45.10
N TRP A 43 -14.54 -9.44 -45.10
CA TRP A 43 -14.83 -8.07 -45.50
C TRP A 43 -15.33 -8.09 -46.94
N PHE A 44 -16.48 -7.49 -47.19
CA PHE A 44 -17.03 -7.33 -48.53
C PHE A 44 -16.31 -6.17 -49.19
N GLU A 45 -15.53 -6.48 -50.21
CA GLU A 45 -14.87 -5.53 -51.10
C GLU A 45 -15.91 -5.07 -52.13
N ILE A 46 -16.29 -3.80 -52.08
CA ILE A 46 -17.16 -3.18 -53.07
C ILE A 46 -16.26 -2.82 -54.25
N SER A 47 -16.26 -3.65 -55.30
CA SER A 47 -15.62 -3.28 -56.55
C SER A 47 -16.49 -2.24 -57.25
N LEU A 48 -15.99 -1.01 -57.29
CA LEU A 48 -16.41 0.02 -58.23
C LEU A 48 -16.10 -0.52 -59.64
N VAL A 49 -17.10 -0.71 -60.48
CA VAL A 49 -16.89 -0.95 -61.91
C VAL A 49 -17.43 0.27 -62.65
N GLU A 50 -16.48 0.94 -63.26
CA GLU A 50 -16.63 2.12 -64.12
C GLU A 50 -17.08 1.66 -65.51
N ASP A 51 -18.13 2.32 -66.00
CA ASP A 51 -18.63 2.54 -67.36
C ASP A 51 -18.74 1.40 -68.39
N CYS A 52 -19.97 1.18 -68.90
CA CYS A 52 -20.21 0.96 -70.33
C CYS A 52 -21.68 1.24 -70.71
N ASN A 53 -21.87 2.30 -71.51
CA ASN A 53 -23.11 2.62 -72.22
C ASN A 53 -23.43 1.56 -73.29
N LYS A 54 -24.67 1.04 -73.34
CA LYS A 54 -25.41 0.66 -74.56
C LYS A 54 -26.85 0.19 -74.26
N GLU A 55 -27.74 0.62 -75.14
CA GLU A 55 -29.20 0.48 -75.17
C GLU A 55 -29.77 -0.95 -75.08
N ASN A 56 -30.97 -1.01 -74.48
CA ASN A 56 -32.13 -1.86 -74.80
C ASN A 56 -31.89 -3.37 -75.06
N HIS A 57 -32.21 -4.18 -74.06
CA HIS A 57 -32.91 -5.45 -74.31
C HIS A 57 -33.82 -5.81 -73.11
N ASP A 58 -35.12 -5.65 -73.31
CA ASP A 58 -36.18 -6.20 -72.46
C ASP A 58 -36.08 -7.73 -72.41
N GLN A 59 -35.86 -8.34 -71.23
CA GLN A 59 -36.22 -9.72 -70.86
C GLN A 59 -36.13 -9.89 -69.32
N PRO A 60 -36.91 -10.80 -68.69
CA PRO A 60 -38.18 -10.48 -68.06
C PRO A 60 -38.11 -10.49 -66.52
N ILE A 61 -39.00 -9.71 -65.91
CA ILE A 61 -39.34 -9.76 -64.48
C ILE A 61 -39.97 -11.13 -64.18
N SER A 62 -39.15 -12.14 -63.92
CA SER A 62 -39.63 -13.45 -63.49
C SER A 62 -38.57 -14.12 -62.63
N SER A 63 -38.96 -14.50 -61.41
CA SER A 63 -38.25 -15.41 -60.49
C SER A 63 -37.31 -14.87 -59.39
N PHE A 64 -37.44 -13.61 -58.97
CA PHE A 64 -36.88 -13.19 -57.65
C PHE A 64 -37.95 -12.67 -56.68
N VAL A 65 -39.09 -13.37 -56.61
CA VAL A 65 -39.85 -13.45 -55.35
C VAL A 65 -39.35 -14.68 -54.59
N LYS A 66 -38.06 -14.68 -54.24
CA LYS A 66 -37.53 -15.59 -53.21
C LYS A 66 -37.70 -14.86 -51.88
N LYS A 67 -38.80 -15.18 -51.21
CA LYS A 67 -39.08 -15.04 -49.78
C LYS A 67 -38.18 -14.01 -49.07
N ILE A 68 -38.71 -12.81 -48.86
CA ILE A 68 -38.32 -12.02 -47.70
C ILE A 68 -38.77 -12.83 -46.50
N GLU A 69 -37.85 -13.63 -45.95
CA GLU A 69 -38.01 -14.24 -44.64
C GLU A 69 -38.22 -13.10 -43.63
N PRO A 70 -39.17 -13.21 -42.68
CA PRO A 70 -39.45 -12.12 -41.75
C PRO A 70 -38.26 -11.93 -40.81
N PHE A 71 -37.36 -11.01 -41.14
CA PHE A 71 -36.23 -10.61 -40.29
C PHE A 71 -36.67 -9.85 -39.03
N ASP A 72 -37.94 -9.46 -38.95
CA ASP A 72 -38.49 -8.66 -37.84
C ASP A 72 -38.49 -9.40 -36.49
N SER A 73 -38.56 -10.74 -36.50
CA SER A 73 -38.48 -11.52 -35.26
C SER A 73 -37.05 -11.64 -34.68
N SER A 74 -36.00 -11.51 -35.51
CA SER A 74 -34.59 -11.54 -35.05
C SER A 74 -34.19 -10.22 -34.42
N LEU A 75 -34.52 -9.11 -35.07
CA LEU A 75 -34.13 -7.78 -34.60
C LEU A 75 -34.82 -7.39 -33.29
N ALA A 76 -36.11 -7.70 -33.15
CA ALA A 76 -36.84 -7.43 -31.90
C ALA A 76 -36.24 -8.19 -30.71
N GLU A 77 -35.81 -9.44 -30.91
CA GLU A 77 -35.16 -10.23 -29.86
C GLU A 77 -33.74 -9.74 -29.56
N GLU A 78 -32.96 -9.35 -30.58
CA GLU A 78 -31.64 -8.72 -30.37
C GLU A 78 -31.75 -7.41 -29.57
N LEU A 79 -32.73 -6.56 -29.89
CA LEU A 79 -33.01 -5.34 -29.13
C LEU A 79 -33.47 -5.64 -27.69
N ASN A 80 -34.24 -6.71 -27.48
CA ASN A 80 -34.65 -7.17 -26.16
C ASN A 80 -33.45 -7.65 -25.33
N VAL A 81 -32.53 -8.41 -25.94
CA VAL A 81 -31.26 -8.84 -25.32
C VAL A 81 -30.42 -7.63 -24.93
N ILE A 82 -30.31 -6.61 -25.80
CA ILE A 82 -29.59 -5.37 -25.51
C ILE A 82 -30.24 -4.63 -24.32
N ARG A 83 -31.56 -4.49 -24.30
CA ARG A 83 -32.29 -3.87 -23.18
C ARG A 83 -32.05 -4.59 -21.86
N LYS A 84 -32.17 -5.93 -21.84
CA LYS A 84 -31.89 -6.75 -20.65
C LYS A 84 -30.45 -6.61 -20.18
N ARG A 85 -29.50 -6.52 -21.11
CA ARG A 85 -28.08 -6.29 -20.79
C ARG A 85 -27.86 -4.92 -20.17
N LEU A 86 -28.46 -3.87 -20.72
CA LEU A 86 -28.37 -2.51 -20.18
C LEU A 86 -28.94 -2.43 -18.76
N GLU A 87 -30.10 -3.05 -18.52
CA GLU A 87 -30.72 -3.05 -17.19
C GLU A 87 -29.85 -3.79 -16.17
N ARG A 88 -29.26 -4.93 -16.55
CA ARG A 88 -28.28 -5.64 -15.72
C ARG A 88 -27.08 -4.77 -15.38
N LEU A 89 -26.50 -4.11 -16.38
CA LEU A 89 -25.34 -3.23 -16.19
C LEU A 89 -25.67 -2.04 -15.29
N ARG A 90 -26.89 -1.50 -15.38
CA ARG A 90 -27.35 -0.43 -14.50
C ARG A 90 -27.39 -0.89 -13.04
N LEU A 91 -27.96 -2.07 -12.78
CA LEU A 91 -28.02 -2.65 -11.43
C LEU A 91 -26.64 -3.00 -10.89
N GLU A 92 -25.75 -3.56 -11.72
CA GLU A 92 -24.36 -3.83 -11.32
C GLU A 92 -23.60 -2.56 -10.99
N LYS A 93 -23.77 -1.49 -11.78
CA LYS A 93 -23.18 -0.18 -11.50
C LYS A 93 -23.65 0.37 -10.15
N GLU A 94 -24.94 0.30 -9.84
CA GLU A 94 -25.45 0.81 -8.56
C GLU A 94 -24.87 0.02 -7.38
N LYS A 95 -24.75 -1.31 -7.52
CA LYS A 95 -24.13 -2.17 -6.50
C LYS A 95 -22.66 -1.83 -6.29
N THR A 96 -21.90 -1.66 -7.36
CA THR A 96 -20.46 -1.32 -7.25
C THR A 96 -20.25 0.08 -6.72
N GLU A 97 -21.10 1.04 -7.08
CA GLU A 97 -21.04 2.40 -6.54
C GLU A 97 -21.30 2.44 -5.03
N LYS A 98 -22.27 1.65 -4.54
CA LYS A 98 -22.52 1.49 -3.09
C LYS A 98 -21.29 0.91 -2.38
N LEU A 99 -20.71 -0.17 -2.92
CA LEU A 99 -19.52 -0.79 -2.34
C LEU A 99 -18.32 0.17 -2.33
N LEU A 100 -18.13 0.96 -3.39
CA LEU A 100 -17.05 1.95 -3.45
C LEU A 100 -17.22 3.01 -2.36
N LYS A 101 -18.44 3.54 -2.17
CA LYS A 101 -18.73 4.50 -1.10
C LYS A 101 -18.43 3.93 0.28
N GLU A 102 -18.79 2.69 0.55
CA GLU A 102 -18.47 2.01 1.81
C GLU A 102 -16.95 1.88 2.02
N ARG A 103 -16.20 1.54 0.96
CA ARG A 103 -14.73 1.45 1.02
C ARG A 103 -14.09 2.81 1.26
N ASP A 104 -14.59 3.86 0.61
CA ASP A 104 -14.09 5.23 0.79
C ASP A 104 -14.27 5.69 2.25
N LEU A 105 -15.41 5.38 2.87
CA LEU A 105 -15.63 5.68 4.29
C LEU A 105 -14.65 4.96 5.22
N VAL A 106 -14.35 3.69 4.95
CA VAL A 106 -13.35 2.93 5.73
C VAL A 106 -11.94 3.53 5.57
N LEU A 107 -11.58 3.93 4.35
CA LEU A 107 -10.30 4.58 4.09
C LEU A 107 -10.18 5.93 4.80
N GLU A 108 -11.24 6.73 4.77
CA GLU A 108 -11.31 8.02 5.47
C GLU A 108 -11.13 7.87 6.98
N ILE A 109 -11.76 6.85 7.59
CA ILE A 109 -11.57 6.54 9.02
C ILE A 109 -10.11 6.14 9.29
N GLY A 110 -9.53 5.28 8.44
CA GLY A 110 -8.14 4.85 8.56
C GLY A 110 -7.15 6.01 8.45
N LEU A 111 -7.38 6.94 7.52
CA LEU A 111 -6.55 8.14 7.36
C LEU A 111 -6.59 9.03 8.60
N LYS A 112 -7.77 9.28 9.15
CA LYS A 112 -7.93 10.07 10.40
C LYS A 112 -7.25 9.39 11.59
N GLU A 113 -7.30 8.06 11.67
CA GLU A 113 -6.62 7.33 12.73
C GLU A 113 -5.10 7.43 12.60
N ILE A 114 -4.56 7.26 11.38
CA ILE A 114 -3.13 7.39 11.10
C ILE A 114 -2.64 8.80 11.43
N GLU A 115 -3.40 9.83 11.05
CA GLU A 115 -3.09 11.22 11.37
C GLU A 115 -3.01 11.45 12.88
N LYS A 116 -4.03 11.03 13.64
CA LYS A 116 -4.04 11.15 15.11
C LYS A 116 -2.88 10.40 15.77
N ARG A 117 -2.57 9.19 15.30
CA ARG A 117 -1.42 8.41 15.80
C ARG A 117 -0.11 9.12 15.51
N GLY A 118 0.02 9.72 14.32
CA GLY A 118 1.19 10.51 13.93
C GLY A 118 1.37 11.77 14.78
N GLU A 119 0.29 12.49 15.09
CA GLU A 119 0.34 13.64 16.00
C GLU A 119 0.77 13.25 17.41
N LEU A 120 0.23 12.13 17.93
CA LEU A 120 0.63 11.61 19.24
C LEU A 120 2.10 11.21 19.27
N GLN A 121 2.58 10.53 18.22
CA GLN A 121 3.99 10.16 18.10
C GLN A 121 4.90 11.39 18.12
N LYS A 122 4.57 12.44 17.35
CA LYS A 122 5.34 13.70 17.36
C LYS A 122 5.40 14.35 18.74
N LYS A 123 4.28 14.34 19.49
CA LYS A 123 4.26 14.87 20.87
C LYS A 123 5.21 14.12 21.77
N VAL A 124 5.18 12.79 21.73
CA VAL A 124 6.09 11.95 22.52
C VAL A 124 7.54 12.13 22.11
N GLU A 125 7.83 12.24 20.81
CA GLU A 125 9.19 12.52 20.31
C GLU A 125 9.72 13.85 20.84
N MET A 126 8.90 14.91 20.84
CA MET A 126 9.27 16.21 21.43
C MET A 126 9.50 16.12 22.94
N GLU A 127 8.68 15.36 23.68
CA GLU A 127 8.90 15.16 25.12
C GLU A 127 10.22 14.42 25.40
N ILE A 128 10.54 13.40 24.61
CA ILE A 128 11.81 12.68 24.70
C ILE A 128 12.98 13.64 24.44
N GLU A 129 12.91 14.44 23.37
CA GLU A 129 13.94 15.43 23.05
C GLU A 129 14.12 16.44 24.19
N ASN A 130 13.04 16.97 24.74
CA ASN A 130 13.07 17.90 25.87
C ASN A 130 13.72 17.29 27.10
N VAL A 131 13.39 16.03 27.44
CA VAL A 131 13.99 15.33 28.57
C VAL A 131 15.48 15.10 28.36
N LEU A 132 15.90 14.72 27.15
CA LEU A 132 17.31 14.55 26.82
C LEU A 132 18.07 15.87 26.94
N ARG A 133 17.50 16.96 26.40
CA ARG A 133 18.05 18.30 26.51
C ARG A 133 18.18 18.72 27.98
N LEU A 134 17.16 18.51 28.80
CA LEU A 134 17.21 18.80 30.24
C LEU A 134 18.28 17.99 30.98
N LYS A 135 18.48 16.71 30.63
CA LYS A 135 19.56 15.89 31.20
C LYS A 135 20.93 16.47 30.85
N VAL A 136 21.15 16.88 29.61
CA VAL A 136 22.39 17.52 29.18
C VAL A 136 22.61 18.82 29.96
N LEU A 137 21.60 19.69 30.04
CA LEU A 137 21.68 20.94 30.81
C LEU A 137 21.95 20.69 32.29
N LYS A 138 21.23 19.76 32.93
CA LYS A 138 21.45 19.40 34.34
C LYS A 138 22.89 18.95 34.58
N SER A 139 23.42 18.07 33.72
CA SER A 139 24.80 17.62 33.84
C SER A 139 25.80 18.78 33.67
N SER A 140 25.52 19.73 32.77
CA SER A 140 26.37 20.90 32.56
C SER A 140 26.35 21.83 33.77
N CYS A 141 25.17 22.06 34.34
CA CYS A 141 24.96 22.87 35.53
C CYS A 141 25.66 22.28 36.76
N GLN A 142 25.55 20.96 36.98
CA GLN A 142 26.19 20.27 38.10
C GLN A 142 27.72 20.28 38.03
N ARG A 143 28.31 20.37 36.83
CA ARG A 143 29.77 20.55 36.68
C ARG A 143 30.26 21.95 37.10
N THR A 144 29.35 22.91 37.25
CA THR A 144 29.70 24.29 37.57
C THR A 144 29.26 24.61 39.01
N PRO A 145 30.18 24.67 40.00
CA PRO A 145 29.84 24.84 41.41
C PRO A 145 29.18 26.18 41.73
N ALA A 146 29.25 27.15 40.81
CA ALA A 146 28.58 28.44 40.92
C ALA A 146 27.06 28.37 40.67
N ILE A 147 26.58 27.34 39.97
CA ILE A 147 25.16 27.18 39.59
C ILE A 147 24.50 26.03 40.39
N GLN A 148 25.28 25.34 41.23
CA GLN A 148 24.80 24.28 42.11
C GLN A 148 23.90 24.85 43.22
N SER A 149 22.78 24.20 43.52
CA SER A 149 21.87 24.69 44.56
C SER A 149 22.49 24.54 45.96
N LEU A 150 22.15 25.44 46.89
CA LEU A 150 22.63 25.35 48.28
C LEU A 150 22.25 24.01 48.93
N ARG A 151 21.04 23.50 48.65
CA ARG A 151 20.57 22.20 49.14
C ARG A 151 21.45 21.05 48.61
N GLU A 152 21.71 21.04 47.31
CA GLU A 152 22.55 20.01 46.67
C GLU A 152 23.99 20.06 47.20
N ARG A 153 24.52 21.26 47.46
CA ARG A 153 25.84 21.45 48.07
C ARG A 153 25.89 20.98 49.53
N GLU A 154 24.82 21.18 50.29
CA GLU A 154 24.72 20.69 51.67
C GLU A 154 24.62 19.16 51.72
N GLU A 155 23.85 18.56 50.82
CA GLU A 155 23.70 17.11 50.70
C GLU A 155 25.01 16.44 50.24
N GLU A 156 25.72 17.05 49.28
CA GLU A 156 27.04 16.57 48.85
C GLU A 156 28.07 16.63 49.99
N LYS A 157 28.01 17.64 50.87
CA LYS A 157 28.85 17.70 52.08
C LYS A 157 28.55 16.55 53.04
N LYS A 158 27.27 16.31 53.33
CA LYS A 158 26.83 15.20 54.21
C LYS A 158 27.27 13.85 53.67
N ASN A 159 27.15 13.63 52.35
CA ASN A 159 27.61 12.41 51.71
C ASN A 159 29.13 12.23 51.80
N LYS A 160 29.91 13.29 51.55
CA LYS A 160 31.38 13.24 51.71
C LYS A 160 31.81 12.93 53.14
N GLU A 161 31.12 13.53 54.12
CA GLU A 161 31.39 13.29 55.54
C GLU A 161 31.06 11.84 55.95
N ALA A 162 29.94 11.30 55.47
CA ALA A 162 29.58 9.89 55.67
C ALA A 162 30.61 8.95 55.01
N GLU A 163 31.07 9.26 53.80
CA GLU A 163 32.08 8.45 53.10
C GLU A 163 33.44 8.45 53.83
N LEU A 164 33.84 9.59 54.39
CA LEU A 164 35.04 9.68 55.24
C LEU A 164 34.91 8.83 56.51
N LEU A 165 33.75 8.86 57.17
CA LEU A 165 33.48 8.02 58.35
C LEU A 165 33.55 6.53 58.01
N VAL A 166 32.92 6.12 56.90
CA VAL A 166 32.96 4.73 56.43
C VAL A 166 34.41 4.30 56.15
N ASN A 167 35.19 5.14 55.47
CA ASN A 167 36.60 4.86 55.19
C ASN A 167 37.45 4.81 56.48
N MET A 168 37.17 5.67 57.45
CA MET A 168 37.87 5.66 58.74
C MET A 168 37.58 4.38 59.52
N ILE A 169 36.32 3.95 59.59
CA ILE A 169 35.91 2.70 60.23
C ILE A 169 36.56 1.51 59.51
N ARG A 170 36.55 1.51 58.18
CA ARG A 170 37.19 0.47 57.36
C ARG A 170 38.68 0.37 57.65
N ASN A 171 39.38 1.51 57.73
CA ASN A 171 40.81 1.55 58.03
C ASN A 171 41.11 1.10 59.47
N LEU A 172 40.28 1.48 60.45
CA LEU A 172 40.39 1.00 61.83
C LEU A 172 40.20 -0.51 61.92
N LEU A 173 39.19 -1.06 61.26
CA LEU A 173 38.98 -2.51 61.18
C LEU A 173 40.17 -3.21 60.52
N LEU A 174 40.70 -2.65 59.44
CA LEU A 174 41.88 -3.20 58.77
C LEU A 174 43.11 -3.22 59.70
N TYR A 175 43.31 -2.14 60.46
CA TYR A 175 44.38 -2.04 61.46
C TYR A 175 44.16 -3.06 62.58
N MET A 176 42.95 -3.19 63.12
CA MET A 176 42.68 -4.17 64.17
C MET A 176 42.92 -5.62 63.71
N VAL A 177 42.57 -5.95 62.47
CA VAL A 177 42.85 -7.27 61.87
C VAL A 177 44.35 -7.49 61.67
N LEU A 178 45.10 -6.48 61.22
CA LEU A 178 46.55 -6.61 60.96
C LEU A 178 47.40 -6.77 62.22
N TYR A 179 46.90 -6.30 63.36
CA TYR A 179 47.59 -6.38 64.65
C TYR A 179 46.97 -7.43 65.60
N ASP A 180 46.10 -8.31 65.09
CA ASP A 180 45.41 -9.36 65.84
C ASP A 180 44.71 -8.83 67.12
N LEU A 181 44.16 -7.62 67.04
CA LEU A 181 43.48 -6.93 68.15
C LEU A 181 41.97 -7.24 68.20
N LEU A 182 41.50 -8.18 67.38
CA LEU A 182 40.09 -8.55 67.18
C LEU A 182 39.89 -10.03 67.52
#